data_AF-Q9YEI4-F1
#
_entry.id   AF-Q9YEI4-F1
#
_cell.length_a   1.000
_cell.length_b   1.000
_cell.length_c   1.000
_cell.angle_alpha   90.00
_cell.angle_beta   90.00
_cell.angle_gamma   90.00
#
_symmetry.space_group_name_H-M   'P 1'
#
loop_
_entity.id
_entity.type
_entity.pdbx_description
1 polymer ?
#
loop_
_entity_poly.entity_id
_entity_poly.type
_entity_poly.pdbx_seq_one_letter_code
_entity_poly.pdbx_strand_id
1 'polypeptide(L)'
;MVEGVLAALYSASAALFTLIAAVLARAYLRLGLQELAGVAWGFSLLAASSAMGAAEMLVDSPRAAVSLYVGSASLAAAGLAIILFANLESRRSISPIQLAAPLVMAVSIDSIAGVLGLLAGYTSRGLARLGFTLIGASHLGRVVSVYLMPGKEAVALLLASELLRSLAAFIMSLYYSGRVVGSGEEE
;
A
#
# COMPACT_ATOMS: atom_id res chain seq x y z
N MET A 1 11.30 -18.26 -8.59
CA MET A 1 12.27 -17.60 -7.66
C MET A 1 11.88 -16.16 -7.36
N VAL A 2 11.60 -15.31 -8.36
CA VAL A 2 11.21 -13.90 -8.16
C VAL A 2 9.88 -13.75 -7.41
N GLU A 3 8.87 -14.56 -7.73
CA GLU A 3 7.57 -14.56 -7.02
C GLU A 3 7.70 -14.85 -5.51
N GLY A 4 8.59 -15.76 -5.13
CA GLY A 4 8.88 -16.05 -3.72
C GLY A 4 9.51 -14.86 -3.00
N VAL A 5 10.37 -14.08 -3.69
CA VAL A 5 10.95 -12.84 -3.14
C VAL A 5 9.86 -11.77 -2.99
N LEU A 6 9.02 -11.59 -4.01
CA LEU A 6 7.90 -10.64 -3.98
C LEU A 6 6.91 -10.96 -2.85
N ALA A 7 6.53 -12.24 -2.72
CA ALA A 7 5.66 -12.70 -1.64
C ALA A 7 6.30 -12.42 -0.27
N ALA A 8 7.59 -12.72 -0.09
CA ALA A 8 8.29 -12.45 1.16
C ALA A 8 8.34 -10.95 1.52
N LEU A 9 8.60 -10.07 0.54
CA LEU A 9 8.63 -8.61 0.75
C LEU A 9 7.24 -8.08 1.16
N TYR A 10 6.18 -8.52 0.47
CA TYR A 10 4.81 -8.14 0.80
C TYR A 10 4.36 -8.70 2.15
N SER A 11 4.68 -9.95 2.48
CA SER A 11 4.38 -10.55 3.78
C SER A 11 5.13 -9.86 4.92
N ALA A 12 6.41 -9.51 4.73
CA ALA A 12 7.16 -8.74 5.72
C ALA A 12 6.52 -7.36 5.95
N SER A 13 6.15 -6.65 4.89
CA SER A 13 5.41 -5.38 5.00
C SER A 13 4.08 -5.54 5.73
N ALA A 14 3.31 -6.59 5.41
CA ALA A 14 2.04 -6.87 6.08
C ALA A 14 2.23 -7.06 7.60
N ALA A 15 3.23 -7.86 8.00
CA ALA A 15 3.54 -8.12 9.40
C ALA A 15 3.92 -6.83 10.15
N LEU A 16 4.73 -5.97 9.54
CA LEU A 16 5.11 -4.68 10.12
C LEU A 16 3.90 -3.76 10.31
N PHE A 17 3.00 -3.66 9.32
CA PHE A 17 1.78 -2.87 9.45
C PHE A 17 0.83 -3.44 10.51
N THR A 18 0.69 -4.77 10.61
CA THR A 18 -0.07 -5.40 11.70
C THR A 18 0.50 -5.07 13.07
N LEU A 19 1.83 -5.05 13.21
CA LEU A 19 2.47 -4.68 14.47
C LEU A 19 2.20 -3.22 14.84
N ILE A 20 2.29 -2.30 13.87
CA ILE A 20 1.93 -0.88 14.09
C ILE A 20 0.46 -0.75 14.50
N ALA A 21 -0.45 -1.42 13.79
CA ALA A 21 -1.88 -1.41 14.10
C ALA A 21 -2.16 -1.94 15.52
N ALA A 22 -1.51 -3.04 15.92
CA ALA A 22 -1.68 -3.63 17.24
C ALA A 22 -1.18 -2.71 18.37
N VAL A 23 -0.03 -2.05 18.17
CA VAL A 23 0.51 -1.08 19.15
C VAL A 23 -0.43 0.10 19.31
N LEU A 24 -0.95 0.66 18.22
CA LEU A 24 -1.90 1.79 18.24
C LEU A 24 -3.25 1.40 18.83
N ALA A 25 -3.79 0.23 18.50
CA ALA A 25 -5.02 -0.28 19.10
C ALA A 25 -4.86 -0.49 20.61
N ARG A 26 -3.72 -1.01 21.05
CA ARG A 26 -3.41 -1.12 22.48
C ARG A 26 -3.30 0.25 23.16
N ALA A 27 -2.68 1.23 22.49
CA ALA A 27 -2.59 2.59 23.00
C ALA A 27 -3.97 3.26 23.09
N TYR A 28 -4.83 3.04 22.10
CA TYR A 28 -6.24 3.46 22.14
C TYR A 28 -6.96 2.89 23.37
N LEU A 29 -6.89 1.58 23.60
CA LEU A 29 -7.54 0.94 24.75
C LEU A 29 -7.04 1.46 26.10
N ARG A 30 -5.80 1.95 26.16
CA ARG A 30 -5.19 2.49 27.38
C ARG A 30 -5.47 3.98 27.60
N LEU A 31 -5.49 4.77 26.52
CA LEU A 31 -5.54 6.23 26.58
C LEU A 31 -6.93 6.80 26.21
N GLY A 32 -7.81 6.00 25.61
CA GLY A 32 -9.16 6.41 25.21
C GLY A 32 -9.21 7.38 24.01
N LEU A 33 -8.09 7.57 23.29
CA LEU A 33 -7.98 8.52 22.19
C LEU A 33 -8.52 7.93 20.89
N GLN A 34 -9.71 8.36 20.45
CA GLN A 34 -10.38 7.83 19.25
C GLN A 34 -9.54 7.96 17.96
N GLU A 35 -8.72 9.00 17.86
CA GLU A 35 -7.78 9.20 16.74
C GLU A 35 -6.84 7.99 16.56
N LEU A 36 -6.38 7.39 17.66
CA LEU A 36 -5.53 6.21 17.62
C LEU A 36 -6.27 4.97 17.09
N ALA A 37 -7.58 4.86 17.35
CA ALA A 37 -8.40 3.78 16.80
C ALA A 37 -8.55 3.92 15.27
N GLY A 38 -8.79 5.14 14.78
CA GLY A 38 -8.83 5.42 13.35
C GLY A 38 -7.50 5.11 12.65
N VAL A 39 -6.39 5.58 13.22
CA VAL A 39 -5.05 5.32 12.66
C VAL A 39 -4.71 3.81 12.72
N ALA A 40 -5.07 3.09 13.78
CA ALA A 40 -4.90 1.64 13.87
C ALA A 40 -5.71 0.89 12.79
N TRP A 41 -6.94 1.34 12.53
CA TRP A 41 -7.77 0.79 11.46
C TRP A 41 -7.14 1.00 10.08
N GLY A 42 -6.64 2.19 9.81
CA GLY A 42 -5.98 2.48 8.55
C GLY A 42 -4.72 1.64 8.33
N PHE A 43 -3.92 1.40 9.37
CA PHE A 43 -2.79 0.47 9.30
C PHE A 43 -3.21 -0.99 9.12
N SER A 44 -4.36 -1.39 9.64
CA SER A 44 -4.92 -2.73 9.40
C SER A 44 -5.28 -2.93 7.92
N LEU A 45 -5.82 -1.89 7.26
CA LEU A 45 -6.08 -1.92 5.81
C LEU A 45 -4.80 -1.91 4.98
N LEU A 46 -3.75 -1.18 5.40
CA LEU A 46 -2.43 -1.24 4.77
C LEU A 46 -1.80 -2.64 4.90
N ALA A 47 -1.96 -3.30 6.04
CA ALA A 47 -1.53 -4.68 6.24
C ALA A 47 -2.30 -5.64 5.31
N ALA A 48 -3.63 -5.50 5.22
CA ALA A 48 -4.46 -6.30 4.33
C ALA A 48 -4.10 -6.08 2.85
N SER A 49 -3.83 -4.83 2.46
CA SER A 49 -3.31 -4.49 1.13
C SER A 49 -1.99 -5.21 0.82
N SER A 50 -1.02 -5.18 1.74
CA SER A 50 0.23 -5.92 1.58
C SER A 50 0.00 -7.44 1.52
N ALA A 51 -0.91 -7.98 2.32
CA ALA A 51 -1.28 -9.40 2.27
C ALA A 51 -1.90 -9.79 0.92
N MET A 52 -2.73 -8.93 0.32
CA MET A 52 -3.26 -9.16 -1.03
C MET A 52 -2.14 -9.13 -2.08
N GLY A 53 -1.15 -8.24 -1.95
CA GLY A 53 0.04 -8.24 -2.82
C GLY A 53 0.87 -9.52 -2.70
N ALA A 54 0.98 -10.10 -1.49
CA ALA A 54 1.63 -11.40 -1.32
C ALA A 54 0.79 -12.53 -1.94
N ALA A 55 -0.53 -12.51 -1.73
CA ALA A 55 -1.45 -13.50 -2.30
C ALA A 55 -1.47 -13.46 -3.84
N GLU A 56 -1.34 -12.28 -4.45
CA GLU A 56 -1.22 -12.11 -5.91
C GLU A 56 -0.09 -12.98 -6.49
N MET A 57 1.03 -13.09 -5.77
CA MET A 57 2.20 -13.85 -6.21
C MET A 57 2.03 -15.36 -6.13
N LEU A 58 1.00 -15.83 -5.40
CA LEU A 58 0.72 -17.23 -5.17
C LEU A 58 -0.39 -17.76 -6.10
N VAL A 59 -1.03 -16.87 -6.88
CA VAL A 59 -2.16 -17.22 -7.72
C VAL A 59 -1.72 -17.30 -9.17
N ASP A 60 -1.94 -18.46 -9.79
CA ASP A 60 -1.59 -18.68 -11.20
C ASP A 60 -2.62 -18.08 -12.17
N SER A 61 -3.86 -17.85 -11.72
CA SER A 61 -4.91 -17.27 -12.56
C SER A 61 -4.69 -15.76 -12.77
N PRO A 62 -4.51 -15.29 -14.02
CA PRO A 62 -4.29 -13.88 -14.33
C PRO A 62 -5.44 -12.98 -13.88
N ARG A 63 -6.70 -13.43 -14.04
CA ARG A 63 -7.89 -12.68 -13.61
C ARG A 63 -7.94 -12.49 -12.10
N ALA A 64 -7.59 -13.54 -11.35
CA ALA A 64 -7.52 -13.47 -9.90
C ALA A 64 -6.33 -12.61 -9.42
N ALA A 65 -5.17 -12.68 -10.09
CA ALA A 65 -4.03 -11.81 -9.82
C ALA A 65 -4.38 -10.33 -10.03
N VAL A 66 -5.02 -9.97 -11.15
CA VAL A 66 -5.49 -8.59 -11.41
C VAL A 66 -6.50 -8.15 -10.34
N SER A 67 -7.42 -9.03 -9.93
CA SER A 67 -8.40 -8.71 -8.88
C SER A 67 -7.71 -8.42 -7.53
N LEU A 68 -6.68 -9.21 -7.19
CA LEU A 68 -5.88 -9.02 -5.99
C LEU A 68 -5.06 -7.73 -6.04
N TYR A 69 -4.51 -7.39 -7.21
CA TYR A 69 -3.80 -6.14 -7.44
C TYR A 69 -4.71 -4.91 -7.24
N VAL A 70 -5.89 -4.91 -7.87
CA VAL A 70 -6.88 -3.83 -7.72
C VAL A 70 -7.33 -3.72 -6.27
N GLY A 71 -7.66 -4.85 -5.64
CA GLY A 71 -8.04 -4.89 -4.22
C GLY A 71 -6.94 -4.36 -3.30
N SER A 72 -5.67 -4.70 -3.58
CA SER A 72 -4.52 -4.19 -2.84
C SER A 72 -4.42 -2.67 -2.93
N ALA A 73 -4.55 -2.09 -4.12
CA ALA A 73 -4.51 -0.64 -4.32
C ALA A 73 -5.69 0.07 -3.62
N SER A 74 -6.92 -0.48 -3.74
CA SER A 74 -8.10 0.07 -3.08
C SER A 74 -8.00 0.04 -1.55
N LEU A 75 -7.50 -1.05 -0.98
CA LEU A 75 -7.29 -1.16 0.47
C LEU A 75 -6.23 -0.18 0.97
N ALA A 76 -5.14 0.02 0.21
CA ALA A 76 -4.13 1.01 0.59
C ALA A 76 -4.67 2.44 0.54
N ALA A 77 -5.41 2.79 -0.51
CA ALA A 77 -6.08 4.09 -0.61
C ALA A 77 -7.08 4.31 0.54
N ALA A 78 -7.92 3.32 0.85
CA ALA A 78 -8.86 3.38 1.96
C ALA A 78 -8.14 3.51 3.32
N GLY A 79 -7.08 2.73 3.55
CA GLY A 79 -6.27 2.80 4.76
C GLY A 79 -5.68 4.18 5.00
N LEU A 80 -5.09 4.78 3.96
CA LEU A 80 -4.55 6.14 4.02
C LEU A 80 -5.62 7.20 4.20
N ALA A 81 -6.79 7.06 3.56
CA ALA A 81 -7.90 7.99 3.73
C ALA A 81 -8.40 7.99 5.18
N ILE A 82 -8.52 6.82 5.81
CA ILE A 82 -8.90 6.71 7.23
C ILE A 82 -7.84 7.37 8.12
N ILE A 83 -6.54 7.11 7.88
CA ILE A 83 -5.45 7.77 8.64
C ILE A 83 -5.55 9.28 8.48
N LEU A 84 -5.78 9.78 7.27
CA LEU A 84 -5.94 11.21 7.00
C LEU A 84 -7.13 11.78 7.78
N PHE A 85 -8.32 11.19 7.67
CA PHE A 85 -9.51 11.68 8.37
C PHE A 85 -9.34 11.64 9.89
N ALA A 86 -8.75 10.58 10.44
CA ALA A 86 -8.47 10.48 11.86
C ALA A 86 -7.53 11.59 12.36
N ASN A 87 -6.55 12.00 11.54
CA ASN A 87 -5.67 13.13 11.85
C ASN A 87 -6.37 14.49 11.69
N LEU A 88 -7.23 14.65 10.69
CA LEU A 88 -7.98 15.90 10.47
C LEU A 88 -9.03 16.16 11.55
N GLU A 89 -9.62 15.10 12.11
CA GLU A 89 -10.60 15.19 13.19
C GLU A 89 -9.94 15.47 14.56
N SER A 90 -8.63 15.23 14.68
CA SER A 90 -7.84 15.58 15.85
C SER A 90 -7.77 17.10 16.03
N ARG A 91 -8.44 17.61 17.07
CA ARG A 91 -8.37 19.03 17.43
C ARG A 91 -7.05 19.42 18.12
N ARG A 92 -6.10 18.49 18.32
CA ARG A 92 -5.00 18.67 19.28
C ARG A 92 -3.58 18.84 18.74
N SER A 93 -3.20 18.47 17.53
CA SER A 93 -1.85 18.87 17.04
C SER A 93 -1.54 18.48 15.60
N ILE A 94 -0.59 19.27 15.04
CA ILE A 94 0.02 19.26 13.70
C ILE A 94 -0.83 20.03 12.69
N SER A 95 -0.23 21.06 12.08
CA SER A 95 -0.86 21.79 10.98
C SER A 95 -1.32 20.76 9.94
N PRO A 96 -2.64 20.59 9.71
CA PRO A 96 -3.18 19.51 8.90
C PRO A 96 -2.58 19.50 7.49
N ILE A 97 -2.06 20.64 7.03
CA ILE A 97 -1.48 20.85 5.71
C ILE A 97 -0.17 20.06 5.49
N GLN A 98 0.69 19.91 6.50
CA GLN A 98 2.02 19.28 6.32
C GLN A 98 1.94 17.75 6.20
N LEU A 99 0.94 17.12 6.81
CA LEU A 99 0.69 15.67 6.71
C LEU A 99 -0.34 15.32 5.63
N ALA A 100 -1.31 16.22 5.35
CA ALA A 100 -2.37 15.93 4.39
C ALA A 100 -1.86 15.88 2.95
N ALA A 101 -1.00 16.80 2.52
CA ALA A 101 -0.51 16.83 1.13
C ALA A 101 0.15 15.51 0.66
N PRO A 102 1.12 14.93 1.40
CA PRO A 102 1.72 13.66 1.00
C PRO A 102 0.75 12.47 1.07
N LEU A 103 -0.17 12.45 2.06
CA LEU A 103 -1.18 11.41 2.18
C LEU A 103 -2.21 11.48 1.05
N VAL A 104 -2.69 12.68 0.70
CA VAL A 104 -3.61 12.90 -0.43
C VAL A 104 -2.97 12.47 -1.73
N MET A 105 -1.72 12.87 -1.98
CA MET A 105 -0.98 12.45 -3.17
C MET A 105 -0.86 10.91 -3.23
N ALA A 106 -0.50 10.27 -2.12
CA ALA A 106 -0.41 8.82 -2.02
C ALA A 106 -1.76 8.11 -2.27
N VAL A 107 -2.87 8.63 -1.73
CA VAL A 107 -4.23 8.13 -1.98
C VAL A 107 -4.59 8.27 -3.46
N SER A 108 -4.29 9.41 -4.07
CA SER A 108 -4.57 9.66 -5.49
C SER A 108 -3.80 8.71 -6.40
N ILE A 109 -2.51 8.48 -6.13
CA ILE A 109 -1.69 7.57 -6.97
C ILE A 109 -2.18 6.12 -6.83
N ASP A 110 -2.53 5.66 -5.62
CA ASP A 110 -3.09 4.31 -5.44
C ASP A 110 -4.44 4.15 -6.13
N SER A 111 -5.29 5.18 -6.09
CA SER A 111 -6.57 5.17 -6.79
C SER A 111 -6.38 5.10 -8.30
N ILE A 112 -5.45 5.88 -8.85
CA ILE A 112 -5.08 5.83 -10.28
C ILE A 112 -4.54 4.44 -10.63
N ALA A 113 -3.68 3.86 -9.78
CA ALA A 113 -3.13 2.55 -10.03
C ALA A 113 -4.18 1.43 -9.98
N GLY A 114 -5.18 1.54 -9.09
CA GLY A 114 -6.33 0.65 -9.06
C GLY A 114 -7.18 0.75 -10.34
N VAL A 115 -7.43 1.98 -10.82
CA VAL A 115 -8.12 2.20 -12.11
C VAL A 115 -7.31 1.64 -13.28
N LEU A 116 -6.00 1.85 -13.31
CA LEU A 116 -5.13 1.26 -14.33
C LEU A 116 -5.10 -0.27 -14.24
N GLY A 117 -5.18 -0.85 -13.04
CA GLY A 117 -5.31 -2.29 -12.84
C GLY A 117 -6.60 -2.86 -13.44
N LEU A 118 -7.73 -2.16 -13.22
CA LEU A 118 -9.00 -2.49 -13.86
C LEU A 118 -8.89 -2.43 -15.39
N LEU A 119 -8.25 -1.39 -15.93
CA LEU A 119 -8.07 -1.22 -17.38
C LEU A 119 -7.06 -2.22 -17.98
N ALA A 120 -6.04 -2.59 -17.23
CA ALA A 120 -5.02 -3.56 -17.64
C ALA A 120 -5.59 -4.98 -17.80
N GLY A 121 -6.65 -5.32 -17.06
CA GLY A 121 -7.44 -6.54 -17.28
C GLY A 121 -8.06 -6.64 -18.68
N TYR A 122 -8.06 -5.54 -19.46
CA TYR A 122 -8.73 -5.49 -20.76
C TYR A 122 -7.83 -5.15 -21.96
N THR A 123 -6.64 -4.54 -21.84
CA THR A 123 -6.09 -3.84 -23.03
C THR A 123 -4.58 -3.73 -23.33
N SER A 124 -3.57 -3.95 -22.45
CA SER A 124 -2.16 -4.08 -22.91
C SER A 124 -1.08 -4.28 -21.81
N ARG A 125 0.08 -4.87 -22.19
CA ARG A 125 1.33 -4.94 -21.38
C ARG A 125 1.79 -3.57 -20.85
N GLY A 126 1.61 -2.51 -21.63
CA GLY A 126 2.07 -1.16 -21.29
C GLY A 126 1.33 -0.55 -20.10
N LEU A 127 0.01 -0.76 -20.02
CA LEU A 127 -0.83 -0.22 -18.94
C LEU A 127 -0.57 -0.89 -17.59
N ALA A 128 -0.37 -2.22 -17.59
CA ALA A 128 -0.01 -2.95 -16.37
C ALA A 128 1.32 -2.46 -15.80
N ARG A 129 2.36 -2.33 -16.65
CA ARG A 129 3.68 -1.82 -16.25
C ARG A 129 3.61 -0.39 -15.70
N LEU A 130 2.82 0.49 -16.34
CA LEU A 130 2.57 1.84 -15.85
C LEU A 130 1.90 1.82 -14.47
N GLY A 131 0.88 0.98 -14.28
CA GLY A 131 0.19 0.80 -13.00
C GLY A 131 1.16 0.42 -11.87
N PHE A 132 1.92 -0.66 -12.02
CA PHE A 132 2.88 -1.11 -11.00
C PHE A 132 3.97 -0.07 -10.72
N THR A 133 4.43 0.64 -11.75
CA THR A 133 5.43 1.71 -11.60
C THR A 133 4.87 2.88 -10.78
N LEU A 134 3.62 3.26 -11.03
CA LEU A 134 2.94 4.31 -10.27
C LEU A 134 2.74 3.89 -8.81
N ILE A 135 2.40 2.62 -8.52
CA ILE A 135 2.37 2.10 -7.14
C ILE A 135 3.75 2.17 -6.49
N GLY A 136 4.80 1.75 -7.19
CA GLY A 136 6.18 1.85 -6.69
C GLY A 136 6.57 3.29 -6.33
N ALA A 137 6.22 4.24 -7.20
CA ALA A 137 6.42 5.67 -6.98
C ALA A 137 5.56 6.22 -5.82
N SER A 138 4.31 5.77 -5.67
CA SER A 138 3.43 6.09 -4.53
C SER A 138 4.09 5.70 -3.21
N HIS A 139 4.57 4.46 -3.10
CA HIS A 139 5.26 3.96 -1.92
C HIS A 139 6.57 4.70 -1.66
N LEU A 140 7.36 4.99 -2.70
CA LEU A 140 8.58 5.78 -2.56
C LEU A 140 8.28 7.20 -2.05
N GLY A 141 7.23 7.84 -2.58
CA GLY A 141 6.76 9.15 -2.11
C GLY A 141 6.36 9.12 -0.63
N ARG A 142 5.75 8.02 -0.16
CA ARG A 142 5.44 7.82 1.26
C ARG A 142 6.69 7.65 2.10
N VAL A 143 7.68 6.88 1.64
CA VAL A 143 8.98 6.74 2.33
C VAL A 143 9.61 8.12 2.54
N VAL A 144 9.68 8.94 1.49
CA VAL A 144 10.21 10.31 1.59
C VAL A 144 9.39 11.14 2.58
N SER A 145 8.06 11.04 2.52
CA SER A 145 7.17 11.79 3.42
C SER A 145 7.36 11.39 4.88
N VAL A 146 7.48 10.10 5.17
CA VAL A 146 7.69 9.55 6.51
C VAL A 146 9.07 9.92 7.04
N TYR A 147 10.10 9.91 6.19
CA TYR A 147 11.45 10.35 6.56
C TYR A 147 11.49 11.83 7.01
N LEU A 148 10.62 12.65 6.42
CA LEU A 148 10.51 14.08 6.73
C LEU A 148 9.63 14.37 7.97
N MET A 149 8.99 13.36 8.57
CA MET A 149 8.15 13.56 9.76
C MET A 149 8.98 13.73 11.05
N PRO A 150 8.60 14.65 11.96
CA PRO A 150 9.25 14.79 13.26
C PRO A 150 8.86 13.65 14.22
N GLY A 151 9.85 13.04 14.89
CA GLY A 151 9.68 11.95 15.86
C GLY A 151 10.16 10.59 15.33
N LYS A 152 11.42 10.22 15.61
CA LYS A 152 12.18 9.22 14.83
C LYS A 152 11.91 7.74 15.13
N GLU A 153 11.28 7.40 16.26
CA GLU A 153 11.25 6.01 16.74
C GLU A 153 10.13 5.17 16.11
N ALA A 154 8.93 5.73 15.90
CA ALA A 154 7.84 5.05 15.17
C ALA A 154 8.00 5.14 13.64
N VAL A 155 8.86 6.07 13.17
CA VAL A 155 9.19 6.32 11.77
C VAL A 155 9.97 5.18 11.13
N ALA A 156 10.79 4.44 11.89
CA ALA A 156 11.62 3.37 11.34
C ALA A 156 10.81 2.17 10.81
N LEU A 157 9.80 1.72 11.57
CA LEU A 157 8.92 0.62 11.14
C LEU A 157 8.08 1.02 9.93
N LEU A 158 7.57 2.26 9.93
CA LEU A 158 6.78 2.80 8.83
C LEU A 158 7.61 2.96 7.56
N LEU A 159 8.84 3.47 7.68
CA LEU A 159 9.82 3.54 6.58
C LEU A 159 10.12 2.16 6.03
N ALA A 160 10.39 1.18 6.90
CA ALA A 160 10.68 -0.18 6.48
C ALA A 160 9.49 -0.80 5.72
N SER A 161 8.27 -0.65 6.22
CA SER A 161 7.06 -1.19 5.56
C SER A 161 6.85 -0.62 4.16
N GLU A 162 7.02 0.69 3.99
CA GLU A 162 6.83 1.37 2.70
C GLU A 162 7.99 1.12 1.74
N LEU A 163 9.23 1.03 2.23
CA LEU A 163 10.39 0.64 1.42
C LEU A 163 10.24 -0.77 0.85
N LEU A 164 9.79 -1.72 1.68
CA LEU A 164 9.55 -3.10 1.24
C LEU A 164 8.45 -3.16 0.17
N ARG A 165 7.35 -2.40 0.33
CA ARG A 165 6.30 -2.30 -0.70
C ARG A 165 6.77 -1.63 -1.98
N SER A 166 7.53 -0.55 -1.86
CA SER A 166 8.08 0.16 -3.00
C SER A 166 9.00 -0.76 -3.80
N LEU A 167 9.91 -1.46 -3.13
CA LEU A 167 10.80 -2.42 -3.75
C LEU A 167 10.03 -3.56 -4.43
N ALA A 168 9.03 -4.13 -3.75
CA ALA A 168 8.19 -5.18 -4.33
C ALA A 168 7.45 -4.68 -5.59
N ALA A 169 6.84 -3.49 -5.55
CA ALA A 169 6.13 -2.89 -6.68
C ALA A 169 7.06 -2.55 -7.86
N PHE A 170 8.31 -2.12 -7.59
CA PHE A 170 9.30 -1.91 -8.64
C PHE A 170 9.78 -3.22 -9.27
N ILE A 171 10.05 -4.26 -8.47
CA ILE A 171 10.39 -5.60 -8.99
C ILE A 171 9.23 -6.15 -9.81
N MET A 172 7.98 -5.97 -9.35
CA MET A 172 6.75 -6.31 -10.07
C MET A 172 6.64 -5.60 -11.42
N SER A 173 6.87 -4.28 -11.47
CA SER A 173 6.87 -3.53 -12.73
C SER A 173 7.87 -4.09 -13.74
N LEU A 174 9.04 -4.53 -13.28
CA LEU A 174 10.08 -5.11 -14.13
C LEU A 174 9.75 -6.55 -14.56
N TYR A 175 9.22 -7.37 -13.66
CA TYR A 175 9.04 -8.82 -13.85
C TYR A 175 7.66 -9.20 -14.42
N TYR A 176 6.58 -8.59 -13.93
CA TYR A 176 5.20 -8.98 -14.25
C TYR A 176 4.69 -8.44 -15.60
N SER A 177 5.50 -7.63 -16.30
CA SER A 177 5.22 -7.19 -17.68
C SER A 177 5.14 -8.34 -18.70
N GLY A 178 5.63 -9.54 -18.34
CA GLY A 178 5.55 -10.75 -19.17
C GLY A 178 4.40 -11.72 -18.83
N ARG A 179 3.95 -11.82 -17.56
CA ARG A 179 3.08 -12.91 -17.09
C ARG A 179 1.57 -12.67 -17.32
N VAL A 180 1.11 -11.42 -17.24
CA VAL A 180 -0.34 -11.07 -17.33
C VAL A 180 -0.87 -11.08 -18.77
N VAL A 181 0.01 -11.11 -19.79
CA VAL A 181 -0.41 -11.04 -21.20
C VAL A 181 -0.19 -12.35 -21.97
N GLY A 182 0.70 -13.25 -21.53
CA GLY A 182 0.86 -14.55 -22.19
C GLY A 182 -0.41 -15.41 -22.20
N SER A 183 -1.28 -15.22 -21.21
CA SER A 183 -2.56 -15.93 -21.08
C SER A 183 -3.73 -15.29 -21.86
N GLY A 184 -3.57 -14.07 -22.39
CA GLY A 184 -4.57 -13.42 -23.22
C GLY A 184 -4.38 -13.66 -24.73
N GLU A 185 -3.25 -14.26 -25.10
CA GLU A 185 -2.96 -14.71 -26.48
C GLU A 185 -3.32 -16.20 -26.68
N GLU A 186 -3.74 -16.91 -25.62
CA GLU A 186 -4.14 -18.33 -25.64
C GLU A 186 -5.66 -18.58 -25.49
N GLU A 187 -6.49 -17.53 -25.35
CA GLU A 187 -7.97 -17.59 -25.45
C GLU A 187 -8.44 -17.03 -26.80
#